data_AF-A0A1V3PZM4-F1
#
_entry.id   AF-A0A1V3PZM4-F1
#
_cell.length_a   1.000
_cell.length_b   1.000
_cell.length_c   1.000
_cell.angle_alpha   90.00
_cell.angle_beta   90.00
_cell.angle_gamma   90.00
#
_symmetry.space_group_name_H-M   'P 1'
#
loop_
_entity.id
_entity.type
_entity.pdbx_description
1 polymer ?
#
loop_
_entity_poly.entity_id
_entity_poly.type
_entity_poly.pdbx_seq_one_letter_code
_entity_poly.pdbx_strand_id
1 'polypeptide(L)'
;MLECVLLSSSLYLLCLPASAQESLPGVTVTAPAYSSQHGGYLISGDFKVDPRMPSVVFPAQALVKNDILSIEPIHLQDDEYLVLQECASADCHEASLVRFWSSSNIGGDDARHNRVQITHENKYFIWLKRLPEVSGRSCGQGTFLGYNQTVSCGGHFASFQQISPPLMLIPEGDLAAFHQDDLQKSIQADPVHVAQQTHEGSTYVVTYEGGSTVRIRRMHATQ
;
A
#
# COMPACT_ATOMS: atom_id res chain seq x y z
N MET A 1 -54.06 27.22 77.62
CA MET A 1 -53.80 27.00 76.18
C MET A 1 -52.46 27.65 75.89
N LEU A 2 -51.36 26.88 75.90
CA LEU A 2 -50.69 26.28 74.71
C LEU A 2 -50.31 27.39 73.70
N GLU A 3 -49.07 27.65 73.26
CA GLU A 3 -47.87 26.82 72.97
C GLU A 3 -46.60 27.72 72.97
N CYS A 4 -45.44 27.32 73.51
CA CYS A 4 -44.34 26.53 72.90
C CYS A 4 -43.42 27.32 71.92
N VAL A 5 -42.23 27.73 72.38
CA VAL A 5 -41.06 27.98 71.50
C VAL A 5 -39.78 27.55 72.24
N LEU A 6 -39.17 26.45 71.78
CA LEU A 6 -37.85 25.97 72.16
C LEU A 6 -36.80 26.65 71.27
N LEU A 7 -35.79 27.28 71.86
CA LEU A 7 -34.58 27.74 71.17
C LEU A 7 -33.40 26.86 71.63
N SER A 8 -32.91 26.02 70.72
CA SER A 8 -31.69 25.24 70.88
C SER A 8 -30.63 25.82 69.95
N SER A 9 -29.57 26.40 70.53
CA SER A 9 -28.42 26.96 69.80
C SER A 9 -27.34 25.89 69.66
N SER A 10 -26.97 25.53 68.42
CA SER A 10 -25.84 24.64 68.13
C SER A 10 -24.80 25.35 67.26
N LEU A 11 -23.55 25.33 67.73
CA LEU A 11 -22.33 25.76 67.02
C LEU A 11 -22.15 24.95 65.73
N TYR A 12 -21.87 25.62 64.61
CA TYR A 12 -21.32 24.99 63.41
C TYR A 12 -19.92 25.52 63.13
N LEU A 13 -18.90 24.71 63.43
CA LEU A 13 -17.62 24.75 62.73
C LEU A 13 -17.80 24.01 61.42
N LEU A 14 -17.65 24.69 60.29
CA LEU A 14 -17.48 24.06 58.98
C LEU A 14 -16.09 24.37 58.46
N CYS A 15 -15.21 23.37 58.60
CA CYS A 15 -13.96 23.27 57.87
C CYS A 15 -14.27 22.43 56.61
N LEU A 16 -14.06 22.98 55.41
CA LEU A 16 -14.02 22.20 54.18
C LEU A 16 -12.77 22.57 53.38
N PRO A 17 -11.98 21.58 52.95
CA PRO A 17 -10.69 21.77 52.29
C PRO A 17 -10.84 22.30 50.87
N ALA A 18 -9.91 23.18 50.50
CA ALA A 18 -9.69 23.65 49.14
C ALA A 18 -9.48 22.44 48.21
N SER A 19 -10.36 22.28 47.23
CA SER A 19 -10.14 21.36 46.12
C SER A 19 -9.06 21.96 45.21
N ALA A 20 -7.84 21.45 45.29
CA ALA A 20 -6.83 21.68 44.27
C ALA A 20 -7.26 20.92 43.01
N GLN A 21 -7.87 21.63 42.06
CA GLN A 21 -8.01 21.14 40.69
C GLN A 21 -6.64 21.22 40.03
N GLU A 22 -5.91 20.10 39.97
CA GLU A 22 -4.82 19.96 39.01
C GLU A 22 -5.43 19.96 37.61
N SER A 23 -5.33 21.09 36.91
CA SER A 23 -5.57 21.12 35.47
C SER A 23 -4.38 20.47 34.79
N LEU A 24 -4.55 19.22 34.33
CA LEU A 24 -3.59 18.57 33.45
C LEU A 24 -3.40 19.45 32.20
N PRO A 25 -2.16 19.67 31.73
CA PRO A 25 -1.93 20.46 30.54
C PRO A 25 -2.67 19.83 29.36
N GLY A 26 -3.48 20.63 28.66
CA GLY A 26 -4.20 20.21 27.47
C GLY A 26 -3.22 19.82 26.38
N VAL A 27 -2.92 18.52 26.26
CA VAL A 27 -2.17 17.99 25.12
C VAL A 27 -3.08 18.10 23.91
N THR A 28 -2.80 19.06 23.04
CA THR A 28 -3.45 19.13 21.73
C THR A 28 -2.89 18.01 20.87
N VAL A 29 -3.54 16.84 20.91
CA VAL A 29 -3.24 15.73 20.01
C VAL A 29 -3.70 16.16 18.61
N THR A 30 -2.77 16.71 17.84
CA THR A 30 -3.01 16.98 16.42
C THR A 30 -3.00 15.63 15.73
N ALA A 31 -4.09 15.26 15.06
CA ALA A 31 -4.15 14.01 14.30
C ALA A 31 -2.99 13.98 13.29
N PRO A 32 -2.36 12.81 13.07
CA PRO A 32 -1.32 12.68 12.04
C PRO A 32 -1.79 13.24 10.69
N ALA A 33 -0.87 13.81 9.92
CA ALA A 33 -1.23 14.38 8.62
C ALA A 33 -1.93 13.34 7.74
N TYR A 34 -2.92 13.81 6.96
CA TYR A 34 -3.68 12.97 6.03
C TYR A 34 -4.26 11.71 6.68
N SER A 35 -4.74 11.82 7.93
CA SER A 35 -5.30 10.70 8.65
C SER A 35 -6.76 10.88 9.02
N SER A 36 -7.47 9.76 9.13
CA SER A 36 -8.83 9.68 9.64
C SER A 36 -8.99 8.40 10.47
N GLN A 37 -9.93 8.40 11.41
CA GLN A 37 -10.29 7.17 12.13
C GLN A 37 -11.60 6.61 11.58
N HIS A 38 -11.61 5.33 11.25
CA HIS A 38 -12.80 4.63 10.79
C HIS A 38 -12.74 3.14 11.12
N GLY A 39 -13.83 2.61 11.69
CA GLY A 39 -13.96 1.16 11.96
C GLY A 39 -12.89 0.56 12.87
N GLY A 40 -12.33 1.34 13.81
CA GLY A 40 -11.24 0.90 14.69
C GLY A 40 -9.85 0.96 14.06
N TYR A 41 -9.71 1.60 12.90
CA TYR A 41 -8.43 1.83 12.23
C TYR A 41 -8.13 3.32 12.14
N LEU A 42 -6.85 3.66 12.35
CA LEU A 42 -6.25 4.89 11.86
C LEU A 42 -5.87 4.66 10.39
N ILE A 43 -6.59 5.33 9.51
CA ILE A 43 -6.33 5.34 8.07
C ILE A 43 -5.45 6.53 7.76
N SER A 44 -4.35 6.33 7.04
CA SER A 44 -3.43 7.38 6.63
C SER A 44 -3.13 7.31 5.14
N GLY A 45 -3.18 8.47 4.49
CA GLY A 45 -2.68 8.69 3.14
C GLY A 45 -1.29 9.32 3.13
N ASP A 46 -0.53 9.29 4.22
CA ASP A 46 0.78 9.93 4.32
C ASP A 46 1.85 9.12 3.57
N PHE A 47 1.88 9.29 2.25
CA PHE A 47 2.82 8.69 1.31
C PHE A 47 3.50 9.80 0.51
N LYS A 48 4.67 9.48 -0.05
CA LYS A 48 5.52 10.45 -0.77
C LYS A 48 6.19 9.78 -1.96
N VAL A 49 6.47 10.58 -2.98
CA VAL A 49 7.40 10.23 -4.06
C VAL A 49 8.82 10.57 -3.63
N ASP A 50 9.82 9.71 -3.89
CA ASP A 50 11.22 10.06 -3.61
C ASP A 50 11.70 11.11 -4.63
N PRO A 51 12.13 12.31 -4.21
CA PRO A 51 12.60 13.34 -5.14
C PRO A 51 13.81 12.91 -5.99
N ARG A 52 14.58 11.92 -5.55
CA ARG A 52 15.75 11.37 -6.26
C ARG A 52 15.40 10.18 -7.14
N MET A 53 14.23 9.56 -6.93
CA MET A 53 13.71 8.43 -7.69
C MET A 53 12.22 8.71 -7.97
N PRO A 54 11.91 9.56 -8.96
CA PRO A 54 10.57 10.10 -9.17
C PRO A 54 9.53 9.07 -9.64
N SER A 55 9.91 7.80 -9.80
CA SER A 55 9.02 6.66 -10.05
C SER A 55 8.59 5.89 -8.79
N VAL A 56 9.16 6.22 -7.64
CA VAL A 56 9.00 5.43 -6.41
C VAL A 56 8.12 6.15 -5.41
N VAL A 57 7.05 5.48 -5.01
CA VAL A 57 6.14 5.87 -3.93
C VAL A 57 6.44 5.06 -2.67
N PHE A 58 6.56 5.72 -1.53
CA PHE A 58 6.82 5.07 -0.25
C PHE A 58 5.99 5.70 0.88
N PRO A 59 5.67 4.95 1.95
CA PRO A 59 4.97 5.48 3.10
C PRO A 59 5.89 6.45 3.87
N ALA A 60 5.36 7.60 4.27
CA ALA A 60 6.14 8.60 5.01
C ALA A 60 6.54 8.14 6.42
N GLN A 61 5.83 7.14 6.94
CA GLN A 61 6.10 6.47 8.20
C GLN A 61 6.43 5.00 7.93
N ALA A 62 7.35 4.43 8.70
CA ALA A 62 7.67 3.01 8.58
C ALA A 62 6.41 2.16 8.79
N LEU A 63 6.24 1.15 7.94
CA LEU A 63 5.17 0.18 8.10
C LEU A 63 5.56 -0.80 9.19
N VAL A 64 4.61 -1.03 10.09
CA VAL A 64 4.79 -1.95 11.21
C VAL A 64 3.95 -3.19 11.01
N LYS A 65 4.28 -4.24 11.75
CA LYS A 65 3.50 -5.48 11.76
C LYS A 65 2.02 -5.19 12.01
N ASN A 66 1.17 -5.85 11.23
CA ASN A 66 -0.29 -5.71 11.20
C ASN A 66 -0.82 -4.42 10.58
N ASP A 67 0.03 -3.54 10.06
CA ASP A 67 -0.45 -2.54 9.12
C ASP A 67 -1.07 -3.22 7.89
N ILE A 68 -2.08 -2.59 7.32
CA ILE A 68 -2.68 -3.02 6.06
C ILE A 68 -2.47 -1.92 5.04
N LEU A 69 -1.81 -2.25 3.93
CA LEU A 69 -1.78 -1.39 2.75
C LEU A 69 -2.98 -1.69 1.86
N SER A 70 -3.83 -0.70 1.63
CA SER A 70 -4.86 -0.74 0.58
C SER A 70 -4.29 -0.04 -0.65
N ILE A 71 -4.02 -0.78 -1.72
CA ILE A 71 -3.47 -0.27 -2.98
C ILE A 71 -4.47 -0.60 -4.08
N GLU A 72 -5.14 0.42 -4.59
CA GLU A 72 -6.25 0.31 -5.52
C GLU A 72 -5.89 1.03 -6.82
N PRO A 73 -5.42 0.31 -7.86
CA PRO A 73 -5.32 0.87 -9.19
C PRO A 73 -6.73 1.22 -9.70
N ILE A 74 -6.93 2.48 -10.08
CA ILE A 74 -8.20 2.97 -10.65
C ILE A 74 -8.20 2.79 -12.16
N HIS A 75 -7.04 3.02 -12.77
CA HIS A 75 -6.78 2.81 -14.18
C HIS A 75 -5.33 2.39 -14.35
N LEU A 76 -5.09 1.32 -15.11
CA LEU A 76 -3.79 0.88 -15.61
C LEU A 76 -3.91 0.64 -17.11
N GLN A 77 -2.87 0.94 -17.87
CA GLN A 77 -2.81 0.52 -19.28
C GLN A 77 -2.57 -1.00 -19.37
N ASP A 78 -2.83 -1.59 -20.54
CA ASP A 78 -2.74 -3.06 -20.73
C ASP A 78 -1.30 -3.62 -20.64
N ASP A 79 -0.32 -2.76 -20.91
CA ASP A 79 1.10 -3.06 -20.87
C ASP A 79 1.73 -2.69 -19.51
N GLU A 80 0.93 -2.19 -18.55
CA GLU A 80 1.39 -1.66 -17.29
C GLU A 80 1.16 -2.58 -16.10
N TYR A 81 2.17 -2.62 -15.22
CA TYR A 81 2.21 -3.42 -14.02
C TYR A 81 2.58 -2.53 -12.84
N LEU A 82 1.64 -2.33 -11.92
CA LEU A 82 1.91 -1.72 -10.63
C LEU A 82 2.54 -2.78 -9.74
N VAL A 83 3.61 -2.42 -9.04
CA VAL A 83 4.41 -3.35 -8.25
C VAL A 83 4.57 -2.82 -6.84
N LEU A 84 4.35 -3.70 -5.85
CA LEU A 84 4.76 -3.52 -4.46
C LEU A 84 5.94 -4.45 -4.20
N GLN A 85 7.07 -3.86 -3.81
CA GLN A 85 8.27 -4.58 -3.42
C GLN A 85 8.67 -4.23 -2.00
N GLU A 86 9.45 -5.12 -1.39
CA GLU A 86 10.15 -4.87 -0.14
C GLU A 86 11.63 -5.22 -0.26
N CYS A 87 12.49 -4.60 0.54
CA CYS A 87 13.91 -4.99 0.57
C CYS A 87 14.06 -6.42 1.13
N ALA A 88 14.75 -7.29 0.40
CA ALA A 88 15.08 -8.66 0.86
C ALA A 88 16.44 -8.72 1.59
N SER A 89 17.26 -7.68 1.43
CA SER A 89 18.59 -7.52 2.03
C SER A 89 18.66 -6.21 2.84
N ALA A 90 19.57 -6.14 3.81
CA ALA A 90 19.69 -4.99 4.70
C ALA A 90 20.10 -3.68 3.97
N ASP A 91 20.88 -3.81 2.92
CA ASP A 91 21.31 -2.73 2.02
C ASP A 91 20.37 -2.53 0.82
N CYS A 92 19.34 -3.37 0.68
CA CYS A 92 18.33 -3.33 -0.38
C CYS A 92 18.90 -3.51 -1.79
N HIS A 93 20.01 -4.25 -1.95
CA HIS A 93 20.49 -4.66 -3.27
C HIS A 93 19.61 -5.74 -3.91
N GLU A 94 18.87 -6.47 -3.08
CA GLU A 94 17.82 -7.40 -3.46
C GLU A 94 16.49 -6.96 -2.88
N ALA A 95 15.42 -7.17 -3.65
CA ALA A 95 14.04 -6.88 -3.30
C ALA A 95 13.15 -8.11 -3.57
N SER A 96 12.17 -8.30 -2.69
CA SER A 96 11.14 -9.33 -2.82
C SER A 96 9.87 -8.72 -3.42
N LEU A 97 9.30 -9.39 -4.41
CA LEU A 97 8.01 -9.05 -5.00
C LEU A 97 6.87 -9.41 -4.04
N VAL A 98 6.23 -8.41 -3.44
CA VAL A 98 5.12 -8.65 -2.52
C VAL A 98 3.82 -8.85 -3.28
N ARG A 99 3.54 -7.96 -4.23
CA ARG A 99 2.32 -7.99 -5.05
C ARG A 99 2.51 -7.21 -6.35
N PHE A 100 1.77 -7.61 -7.37
CA PHE A 100 1.61 -6.82 -8.59
C PHE A 100 0.15 -6.73 -9.01
N TRP A 101 -0.17 -5.67 -9.76
CA TRP A 101 -1.46 -5.44 -10.40
C TRP A 101 -1.22 -5.11 -11.87
N SER A 102 -2.07 -5.64 -12.74
CA SER A 102 -2.19 -5.29 -14.17
C SER A 102 -3.62 -4.82 -14.44
N SER A 103 -3.93 -4.41 -15.68
CA SER A 103 -5.30 -3.99 -16.05
C SER A 103 -6.36 -5.08 -15.81
N SER A 104 -5.99 -6.37 -15.85
CA SER A 104 -6.92 -7.49 -15.76
C SER A 104 -6.63 -8.51 -14.64
N ASN A 105 -5.49 -8.40 -13.97
CA ASN A 105 -5.03 -9.42 -13.02
C ASN A 105 -4.29 -8.84 -11.81
N ILE A 106 -4.31 -9.58 -10.70
CA ILE A 106 -3.53 -9.33 -9.49
C ILE A 106 -2.77 -10.62 -9.18
N GLY A 107 -1.48 -10.53 -8.87
CA GLY A 107 -0.69 -11.69 -8.47
C GLY A 107 0.34 -11.37 -7.40
N GLY A 108 1.01 -12.41 -6.90
CA GLY A 108 1.79 -12.38 -5.65
C GLY A 108 1.04 -13.06 -4.50
N ASP A 109 1.59 -13.00 -3.30
CA ASP A 109 1.01 -13.65 -2.11
C ASP A 109 -0.38 -13.08 -1.81
N ASP A 110 -1.37 -13.92 -1.46
CA ASP A 110 -2.78 -13.56 -1.16
C ASP A 110 -3.44 -12.54 -2.13
N ALA A 111 -3.35 -12.80 -3.44
CA ALA A 111 -3.85 -11.94 -4.52
C ALA A 111 -5.40 -11.78 -4.62
N ARG A 112 -6.16 -12.09 -3.57
CA ARG A 112 -7.64 -12.04 -3.61
C ARG A 112 -8.22 -10.63 -3.47
N HIS A 113 -7.45 -9.69 -2.91
CA HIS A 113 -7.91 -8.34 -2.61
C HIS A 113 -6.81 -7.30 -2.86
N ASN A 114 -7.20 -6.03 -2.98
CA ASN A 114 -6.28 -4.88 -3.04
C ASN A 114 -5.64 -4.53 -1.69
N ARG A 115 -5.61 -5.47 -0.75
CA ARG A 115 -5.10 -5.28 0.61
C ARG A 115 -3.94 -6.22 0.87
N VAL A 116 -2.84 -5.65 1.35
CA VAL A 116 -1.62 -6.36 1.73
C VAL A 116 -1.42 -6.17 3.22
N GLN A 117 -1.41 -7.27 3.97
CA GLN A 117 -1.08 -7.25 5.38
C GLN A 117 0.44 -7.26 5.56
N ILE A 118 0.95 -6.29 6.31
CA ILE A 118 2.36 -6.19 6.66
C ILE A 118 2.65 -7.18 7.78
N THR A 119 3.52 -8.15 7.50
CA THR A 119 3.84 -9.26 8.41
C THR A 119 5.01 -8.93 9.34
N HIS A 120 5.89 -8.03 8.91
CA HIS A 120 7.07 -7.55 9.63
C HIS A 120 7.46 -6.12 9.21
N GLU A 121 8.26 -5.46 10.04
CA GLU A 121 8.83 -4.15 9.75
C GLU A 121 9.89 -4.27 8.66
N ASN A 122 9.69 -3.56 7.55
CA ASN A 122 10.63 -3.52 6.43
C ASN A 122 10.44 -2.24 5.60
N LYS A 123 11.32 -2.03 4.62
CA LYS A 123 11.19 -0.95 3.63
C LYS A 123 10.36 -1.45 2.46
N TYR A 124 9.17 -0.89 2.31
CA TYR A 124 8.25 -1.16 1.22
C TYR A 124 8.21 0.01 0.25
N PHE A 125 8.11 -0.28 -1.04
CA PHE A 125 8.02 0.73 -2.08
C PHE A 125 7.16 0.27 -3.24
N ILE A 126 6.45 1.23 -3.83
CA ILE A 126 5.47 1.04 -4.90
C ILE A 126 5.94 1.77 -6.14
N TRP A 127 5.85 1.13 -7.30
CA TRP A 127 6.30 1.69 -8.57
C TRP A 127 5.55 1.05 -9.74
N LEU A 128 5.62 1.67 -10.92
CA LEU A 128 4.92 1.22 -12.12
C LEU A 128 5.92 0.81 -13.21
N LYS A 129 5.67 -0.32 -13.87
CA LYS A 129 6.50 -0.85 -14.97
C LYS A 129 5.68 -1.01 -16.24
N ARG A 130 6.28 -0.73 -17.40
CA ARG A 130 5.77 -1.19 -18.69
C ARG A 130 6.51 -2.44 -19.14
N LEU A 131 5.75 -3.45 -19.54
CA LEU A 131 6.24 -4.65 -20.20
C LEU A 131 5.60 -4.72 -21.60
N PRO A 132 6.18 -5.45 -22.57
CA PRO A 132 5.61 -5.52 -23.91
C PRO A 132 4.16 -5.98 -23.88
N GLU A 133 3.32 -5.34 -24.70
CA GLU A 133 1.95 -5.82 -24.92
C GLU A 133 2.03 -7.20 -25.59
N VAL A 134 1.43 -8.20 -24.95
CA VAL A 134 1.42 -9.57 -25.43
C VAL A 134 0.03 -9.93 -25.92
N SER A 135 -0.22 -9.65 -27.21
CA SER A 135 -1.44 -10.07 -27.87
C SER A 135 -1.32 -11.53 -28.32
N GLY A 136 -1.80 -12.48 -27.53
CA GLY A 136 -1.73 -13.87 -27.96
C GLY A 136 -2.53 -14.83 -27.10
N ARG A 137 -3.59 -15.42 -27.67
CA ARG A 137 -4.22 -16.62 -27.09
C ARG A 137 -3.30 -17.85 -27.18
N SER A 138 -2.16 -17.79 -27.89
CA SER A 138 -1.21 -18.92 -27.97
C SER A 138 0.26 -18.49 -28.00
N CYS A 139 1.09 -19.11 -27.16
CA CYS A 139 2.56 -19.08 -27.25
C CYS A 139 3.10 -20.11 -28.26
N GLY A 140 2.50 -20.16 -29.44
CA GLY A 140 2.90 -21.06 -30.51
C GLY A 140 2.18 -22.42 -30.54
N GLN A 141 2.53 -23.19 -31.57
CA GLN A 141 2.05 -24.53 -31.83
C GLN A 141 3.24 -25.49 -31.83
N GLY A 142 3.23 -26.47 -30.95
CA GLY A 142 4.19 -27.56 -30.93
C GLY A 142 3.61 -28.79 -31.62
N THR A 143 4.34 -29.36 -32.57
CA THR A 143 4.05 -30.68 -33.13
C THR A 143 4.81 -31.73 -32.35
N PHE A 144 4.14 -32.49 -31.49
CA PHE A 144 4.74 -33.64 -30.81
C PHE A 144 3.97 -34.91 -31.20
N LEU A 145 4.67 -35.89 -31.78
CA LEU A 145 4.13 -37.19 -32.21
C LEU A 145 2.87 -37.10 -33.10
N GLY A 146 2.81 -36.13 -34.02
CA GLY A 146 1.69 -36.00 -34.96
C GLY A 146 0.45 -35.30 -34.39
N TYR A 147 0.51 -34.79 -33.15
CA TYR A 147 -0.52 -33.95 -32.56
C TYR A 147 -0.07 -32.47 -32.56
N ASN A 148 -0.94 -31.58 -33.05
CA ASN A 148 -0.77 -30.13 -32.93
C ASN A 148 -1.20 -29.69 -31.54
N GLN A 149 -0.26 -29.48 -30.64
CA GLN A 149 -0.54 -28.89 -29.33
C GLN A 149 -0.38 -27.37 -29.44
N THR A 150 -1.49 -26.64 -29.34
CA THR A 150 -1.45 -25.18 -29.21
C THR A 150 -1.24 -24.86 -27.73
N VAL A 151 -0.11 -24.23 -27.39
CA VAL A 151 0.12 -23.76 -26.02
C VAL A 151 -0.66 -22.46 -25.87
N SER A 152 -1.76 -22.49 -25.13
CA SER A 152 -2.54 -21.27 -24.87
C SER A 152 -1.79 -20.43 -23.84
N CYS A 153 -1.53 -19.17 -24.18
CA CYS A 153 -0.98 -18.21 -23.22
C CYS A 153 -1.99 -17.10 -22.95
N GLY A 154 -1.90 -16.52 -21.76
CA GLY A 154 -2.71 -15.35 -21.41
C GLY A 154 -2.22 -14.10 -22.13
N GLY A 155 -3.03 -13.03 -22.07
CA GLY A 155 -2.69 -11.72 -22.64
C GLY A 155 -1.82 -10.83 -21.74
N HIS A 156 -1.36 -11.36 -20.60
CA HIS A 156 -0.51 -10.64 -19.65
C HIS A 156 0.48 -11.62 -19.00
N PHE A 157 1.62 -11.08 -18.56
CA PHE A 157 2.55 -11.82 -17.73
C PHE A 157 1.93 -12.04 -16.34
N ALA A 158 1.82 -13.31 -15.93
CA ALA A 158 1.16 -13.68 -14.68
C ALA A 158 2.14 -14.20 -13.60
N SER A 159 3.37 -14.48 -13.99
CA SER A 159 4.41 -15.06 -13.12
C SER A 159 5.69 -14.25 -13.25
N PHE A 160 6.36 -14.03 -12.13
CA PHE A 160 7.55 -13.18 -12.04
C PHE A 160 8.52 -13.73 -11.01
N GLN A 161 9.80 -13.37 -11.14
CA GLN A 161 10.81 -13.69 -10.14
C GLN A 161 10.45 -13.09 -8.79
N GLN A 162 10.43 -13.95 -7.76
CA GLN A 162 10.11 -13.55 -6.39
C GLN A 162 11.17 -12.62 -5.80
N ILE A 163 12.45 -12.92 -6.02
CA ILE A 163 13.58 -12.09 -5.57
C ILE A 163 14.32 -11.59 -6.80
N SER A 164 14.55 -10.27 -6.87
CA SER A 164 15.28 -9.61 -7.95
C SER A 164 15.91 -8.32 -7.43
N PRO A 165 16.82 -7.67 -8.17
CA PRO A 165 17.28 -6.35 -7.75
C PRO A 165 16.10 -5.34 -7.72
N PRO A 166 16.19 -4.28 -6.89
CA PRO A 166 15.09 -3.34 -6.70
C PRO A 166 14.68 -2.67 -8.01
N LEU A 167 13.39 -2.36 -8.14
CA LEU A 167 12.82 -1.68 -9.31
C LEU A 167 12.92 -2.48 -10.62
N MET A 168 13.13 -3.79 -10.52
CA MET A 168 13.01 -4.71 -11.64
C MET A 168 11.84 -5.67 -11.44
N LEU A 169 11.16 -5.96 -12.55
CA LEU A 169 10.05 -6.91 -12.64
C LEU A 169 10.42 -7.84 -13.79
N ILE A 170 10.74 -9.10 -13.45
CA ILE A 170 11.29 -10.07 -14.39
C ILE A 170 10.23 -11.16 -14.62
N PRO A 171 9.53 -11.17 -15.77
CA PRO A 171 8.54 -12.19 -16.07
C PRO A 171 9.16 -13.57 -16.21
N GLU A 172 8.41 -14.59 -15.82
CA GLU A 172 8.77 -16.00 -15.95
C GLU A 172 7.63 -16.83 -16.56
N GLY A 173 7.93 -18.07 -16.94
CA GLY A 173 6.99 -19.01 -17.56
C GLY A 173 6.96 -18.95 -19.09
N ASP A 174 6.05 -19.71 -19.68
CA ASP A 174 6.02 -19.94 -21.14
C ASP A 174 5.86 -18.66 -21.96
N LEU A 175 5.03 -17.73 -21.49
CA LEU A 175 4.84 -16.44 -22.16
C LEU A 175 6.11 -15.59 -22.12
N ALA A 176 6.85 -15.61 -21.01
CA ALA A 176 8.12 -14.91 -20.92
C ALA A 176 9.18 -15.54 -21.83
N ALA A 177 9.23 -16.86 -21.90
CA ALA A 177 10.14 -17.58 -22.80
C ALA A 177 9.86 -17.26 -24.28
N PHE A 178 8.59 -17.10 -24.66
CA PHE A 178 8.21 -16.77 -26.03
C PHE A 178 8.54 -15.31 -26.43
N HIS A 179 8.52 -14.38 -25.48
CA HIS A 179 8.77 -12.95 -25.70
C HIS A 179 10.13 -12.47 -25.17
N GLN A 180 11.12 -13.37 -25.04
CA GLN A 180 12.39 -13.10 -24.36
C GLN A 180 13.13 -11.87 -24.91
N ASP A 181 13.19 -11.72 -26.24
CA ASP A 181 13.92 -10.61 -26.89
C ASP A 181 13.32 -9.24 -26.58
N ASP A 182 11.99 -9.13 -26.59
CA ASP A 182 11.27 -7.89 -26.28
C ASP A 182 11.27 -7.60 -24.77
N LEU A 183 11.25 -8.66 -23.96
CA LEU A 183 11.33 -8.57 -22.51
C LEU A 183 12.67 -8.05 -22.04
N GLN A 184 13.78 -8.48 -22.64
CA GLN A 184 15.11 -8.08 -22.17
C GLN A 184 15.28 -6.56 -22.15
N LYS A 185 14.76 -5.86 -23.17
CA LYS A 185 14.80 -4.39 -23.22
C LYS A 185 13.89 -3.77 -22.17
N SER A 186 12.69 -4.32 -22.02
CA SER A 186 11.68 -3.79 -21.09
C SER A 186 12.10 -3.99 -19.63
N ILE A 187 12.69 -5.13 -19.27
CA ILE A 187 13.23 -5.40 -17.93
C ILE A 187 14.24 -4.31 -17.54
N GLN A 188 15.15 -3.94 -18.45
CA GLN A 188 16.20 -2.95 -18.20
C GLN A 188 15.73 -1.49 -18.25
N ALA A 189 14.53 -1.21 -18.76
CA ALA A 189 13.99 0.14 -18.78
C ALA A 189 13.69 0.64 -17.36
N ASP A 190 13.79 1.94 -17.11
CA ASP A 190 13.41 2.48 -15.80
C ASP A 190 11.89 2.36 -15.55
N PRO A 191 11.46 2.29 -14.27
CA PRO A 191 10.05 2.44 -13.92
C PRO A 191 9.45 3.77 -14.40
N VAL A 192 8.14 3.77 -14.64
CA VAL A 192 7.40 4.96 -15.07
C VAL A 192 7.40 6.01 -13.96
N HIS A 193 7.69 7.27 -14.30
CA HIS A 193 7.67 8.35 -13.34
C HIS A 193 6.26 8.71 -12.87
N VAL A 194 6.16 9.23 -11.65
CA VAL A 194 4.96 9.87 -11.15
C VAL A 194 4.86 11.27 -11.74
N ALA A 195 3.80 11.53 -12.50
CA ALA A 195 3.52 12.84 -13.10
C ALA A 195 2.82 13.78 -12.10
N GLN A 196 1.93 13.24 -11.26
CA GLN A 196 1.19 14.01 -10.28
C GLN A 196 0.92 13.20 -9.01
N GLN A 197 0.93 13.87 -7.86
CA GLN A 197 0.53 13.32 -6.57
C GLN A 197 -0.42 14.29 -5.86
N THR A 198 -1.40 13.76 -5.13
CA THR A 198 -2.31 14.54 -4.30
C THR A 198 -2.81 13.73 -3.10
N HIS A 199 -3.41 14.42 -2.13
CA HIS A 199 -4.06 13.80 -0.98
C HIS A 199 -5.56 14.12 -1.00
N GLU A 200 -6.39 13.09 -0.99
CA GLU A 200 -7.84 13.17 -0.85
C GLU A 200 -8.24 12.67 0.55
N GLY A 201 -8.21 13.59 1.52
CA GLY A 201 -8.40 13.26 2.94
C GLY A 201 -7.31 12.31 3.43
N SER A 202 -7.68 11.08 3.79
CA SER A 202 -6.74 10.02 4.20
C SER A 202 -6.40 9.03 3.07
N THR A 203 -6.53 9.46 1.82
CA THR A 203 -6.16 8.69 0.64
C THR A 203 -5.07 9.42 -0.12
N TYR A 204 -3.98 8.73 -0.41
CA TYR A 204 -2.97 9.22 -1.33
C TYR A 204 -3.34 8.82 -2.75
N VAL A 205 -3.24 9.75 -3.70
CA VAL A 205 -3.55 9.49 -5.11
C VAL A 205 -2.35 9.89 -5.95
N VAL A 206 -1.88 8.95 -6.77
CA VAL A 206 -0.79 9.17 -7.72
C VAL A 206 -1.25 8.90 -9.13
N THR A 207 -0.80 9.76 -10.03
CA THR A 207 -0.95 9.59 -11.47
C THR A 207 0.44 9.49 -12.09
N TYR A 208 0.68 8.39 -12.80
CA TYR A 208 1.93 8.13 -13.50
C TYR A 208 1.90 8.74 -14.90
N GLU A 209 3.08 8.96 -15.48
CA GLU A 209 3.20 9.33 -16.89
C GLU A 209 2.47 8.31 -17.77
N GLY A 210 1.53 8.74 -18.60
CA GLY A 210 0.61 7.85 -19.35
C GLY A 210 -0.81 7.77 -18.77
N GLY A 211 -1.06 8.42 -17.63
CA GLY A 211 -2.42 8.68 -17.10
C GLY A 211 -2.94 7.62 -16.11
N SER A 212 -2.20 6.54 -15.89
CA SER A 212 -2.55 5.51 -14.92
C SER A 212 -2.56 6.04 -13.50
N THR A 213 -3.62 5.71 -12.76
CA THR A 213 -3.93 6.35 -11.47
C THR A 213 -4.15 5.29 -10.39
N VAL A 214 -3.55 5.51 -9.23
CA VAL A 214 -3.58 4.57 -8.10
C VAL A 214 -3.96 5.31 -6.82
N ARG A 215 -4.84 4.71 -6.03
CA ARG A 215 -5.21 5.17 -4.68
C ARG A 215 -4.53 4.29 -3.64
N ILE A 216 -3.88 4.90 -2.66
CA ILE A 216 -3.08 4.22 -1.65
C ILE A 216 -3.50 4.68 -0.26
N ARG A 217 -3.63 3.72 0.66
CA ARG A 217 -3.94 3.96 2.08
C ARG A 217 -3.14 2.99 2.94
N ARG A 218 -2.69 3.46 4.09
CA ARG A 218 -2.25 2.64 5.22
C ARG A 218 -3.38 2.58 6.23
N MET A 219 -3.68 1.40 6.77
CA MET A 219 -4.63 1.21 7.87
C MET A 219 -3.89 0.56 9.03
N HIS A 220 -3.90 1.21 10.19
CA HIS A 220 -3.32 0.71 11.42
C HIS A 220 -4.43 0.52 12.46
N ALA A 221 -4.51 -0.64 13.09
CA ALA A 221 -5.52 -0.87 14.13
C ALA A 221 -5.22 0.01 15.36
N THR A 222 -6.19 0.84 15.76
CA THR A 222 -6.09 1.64 17.00
C THR A 222 -6.67 0.82 18.13
N GLN A 223 -5.80 0.09 18.85
CA GLN A 223 -6.17 -0.55 20.11
C GLN A 223 -6.10 0.45 21.26
#